data_AF-A0A6N9NH68-F1
#
_entry.id   AF-A0A6N9NH68-F1
#
_cell.length_a   1.000
_cell.length_b   1.000
_cell.length_c   1.000
_cell.angle_alpha   90.00
_cell.angle_beta   90.00
_cell.angle_gamma   90.00
#
_symmetry.space_group_name_H-M   'P 1'
#
loop_
_entity.id
_entity.type
_entity.pdbx_description
1 polymer ?
#
loop_
_entity_poly.entity_id
_entity_poly.type
_entity_poly.pdbx_seq_one_letter_code
_entity_poly.pdbx_strand_id
1 'polypeptide(L)'
;MRRAILMGITLFFVETLYGQSTSFQALITGSWTSSYNWSNGIPDENTDVTIEGALTFNCTVNGNGKCHDLIHTSYSTLNINQDVTLTIWGNLYLGDLSTMKNNGTIVLHGDYYYNGKKRIESNGSIQINSSIETN
;
A
#
# COMPACT_ATOMS: atom_id res chain seq x y z
N MET A 1 60.01 14.58 11.97
CA MET A 1 59.12 13.40 12.00
C MET A 1 58.01 13.71 13.01
N ARG A 2 56.71 13.62 12.76
CA ARG A 2 55.91 12.74 11.90
C ARG A 2 54.74 13.54 11.29
N ARG A 3 54.43 13.30 10.02
CA ARG A 3 53.19 13.77 9.38
C ARG A 3 52.08 12.80 9.77
N ALA A 4 51.03 13.27 10.43
CA ALA A 4 49.82 12.49 10.62
C ALA A 4 48.92 12.73 9.40
N ILE A 5 48.81 11.73 8.53
CA ILE A 5 47.81 11.70 7.47
C ILE A 5 46.52 11.22 8.13
N LEU A 6 45.55 12.13 8.28
CA LEU A 6 44.20 11.79 8.72
C LEU A 6 43.47 11.21 7.51
N MET A 7 43.43 9.88 7.43
CA MET A 7 42.70 9.15 6.40
C MET A 7 41.23 9.07 6.82
N GLY A 8 40.42 10.00 6.32
CA GLY A 8 38.97 9.98 6.50
C GLY A 8 38.39 8.78 5.76
N ILE A 9 37.91 7.78 6.52
CA ILE A 9 37.10 6.69 5.99
C ILE A 9 35.73 7.30 5.62
N THR A 10 35.47 7.45 4.33
CA THR A 10 34.11 7.62 3.82
C THR A 10 33.37 6.30 4.04
N LEU A 11 32.46 6.26 5.02
CA LEU A 11 31.45 5.22 5.11
C LEU A 11 30.51 5.36 3.91
N PHE A 12 30.67 4.46 2.94
CA PHE A 12 29.64 4.23 1.93
C PHE A 12 28.53 3.42 2.59
N PHE A 13 27.39 4.06 2.85
CA PHE A 13 26.15 3.34 3.14
C PHE A 13 25.71 2.70 1.82
N VAL A 14 25.90 1.39 1.70
CA VAL A 14 25.18 0.59 0.69
C VAL A 14 23.76 0.46 1.22
N GLU A 15 22.87 1.35 0.77
CA GLU A 15 21.44 1.14 0.93
C GLU A 15 21.08 -0.08 0.10
N THR A 16 21.07 -1.25 0.74
CA THR A 16 20.39 -2.41 0.20
C THR A 16 18.93 -2.02 0.02
N LEU A 17 18.52 -1.81 -1.24
CA LEU A 17 17.14 -1.68 -1.70
C LEU A 17 16.37 -2.97 -1.37
N TYR A 18 16.06 -3.19 -0.10
CA TYR A 18 14.93 -4.02 0.27
C TYR A 18 13.69 -3.19 -0.03
N GLY A 19 12.79 -3.70 -0.89
CA GLY A 19 11.47 -3.10 -1.07
C GLY A 19 10.87 -2.88 0.32
N GLN A 20 10.50 -1.64 0.62
CA GLN A 20 9.96 -1.30 1.93
C GLN A 20 8.57 -1.93 2.01
N SER A 21 8.33 -2.83 2.96
CA SER A 21 6.99 -3.39 3.18
C SER A 21 6.42 -2.91 4.51
N THR A 22 5.10 -2.76 4.57
CA THR A 22 4.38 -2.42 5.79
C THR A 22 3.03 -3.13 5.83
N SER A 23 2.64 -3.60 7.02
CA SER A 23 1.37 -4.28 7.23
C SER A 23 0.43 -3.42 8.08
N PHE A 24 -0.86 -3.46 7.76
CA PHE A 24 -1.89 -2.82 8.58
C PHE A 24 -2.10 -3.61 9.86
N GLN A 25 -2.02 -2.95 11.02
CA GLN A 25 -1.99 -3.60 12.34
C GLN A 25 -3.13 -3.18 13.28
N ALA A 26 -4.07 -2.34 12.83
CA ALA A 26 -5.16 -1.92 13.69
C ALA A 26 -6.07 -3.10 14.06
N LEU A 27 -6.40 -3.23 15.35
CA LEU A 27 -7.12 -4.40 15.89
C LEU A 27 -8.58 -4.52 15.39
N ILE A 28 -9.22 -3.40 15.05
CA ILE A 28 -10.64 -3.37 14.64
C ILE A 28 -10.85 -2.35 13.52
N THR A 29 -10.45 -1.10 13.73
CA THR A 29 -10.53 -0.05 12.72
C THR A 29 -9.30 0.84 12.80
N GLY A 30 -8.88 1.39 11.66
CA GLY A 30 -7.75 2.30 11.60
C GLY A 30 -7.74 3.14 10.33
N SER A 31 -7.13 4.31 10.43
CA SER A 31 -6.91 5.26 9.36
C SER A 31 -5.58 4.98 8.66
N TRP A 32 -5.56 5.09 7.33
CA TRP A 32 -4.37 4.98 6.49
C TRP A 32 -3.31 6.04 6.86
N THR A 33 -3.73 7.24 7.25
CA THR A 33 -2.82 8.36 7.51
C THR A 33 -2.22 8.35 8.92
N SER A 34 -2.52 7.35 9.75
CA SER A 34 -1.93 7.19 11.08
C SER A 34 -0.78 6.19 11.03
N SER A 35 0.45 6.63 11.34
CA SER A 35 1.62 5.77 11.40
C SER A 35 1.49 4.63 12.41
N TYR A 36 0.69 4.80 13.46
CA TYR A 36 0.44 3.76 14.47
C TYR A 36 -0.32 2.53 13.93
N ASN A 37 -1.01 2.67 12.80
CA ASN A 37 -1.73 1.56 12.19
C ASN A 37 -0.86 0.73 11.24
N TRP A 38 0.42 1.09 11.08
CA TRP A 38 1.33 0.48 10.12
C TRP A 38 2.60 0.00 10.80
N SER A 39 3.00 -1.23 10.48
CA SER A 39 4.17 -1.87 11.08
C SER A 39 5.49 -1.14 10.82
N ASN A 40 5.55 -0.38 9.71
CA ASN A 40 6.77 0.30 9.25
C ASN A 40 6.48 1.74 8.79
N GLY A 41 5.57 2.43 9.47
CA GLY A 41 5.17 3.80 9.11
C GLY A 41 4.16 3.87 7.97
N ILE A 42 3.70 5.09 7.68
CA ILE A 42 2.67 5.35 6.66
C ILE A 42 3.23 4.97 5.28
N PRO A 43 2.52 4.13 4.50
CA PRO A 43 3.00 3.73 3.19
C PRO A 43 3.08 4.91 2.20
N ASP A 44 4.11 4.88 1.36
CA ASP A 44 4.33 5.79 0.23
C ASP A 44 4.42 5.04 -1.12
N GLU A 45 4.72 5.74 -2.21
CA GLU A 45 4.82 5.16 -3.56
C GLU A 45 5.84 4.03 -3.73
N ASN A 46 6.78 3.85 -2.79
CA ASN A 46 7.79 2.80 -2.81
C ASN A 46 7.52 1.71 -1.77
N THR A 47 6.41 1.81 -1.02
CA THR A 47 6.07 0.88 0.04
C THR A 47 5.04 -0.15 -0.42
N ASP A 48 5.39 -1.44 -0.35
CA ASP A 48 4.43 -2.53 -0.52
C ASP A 48 3.55 -2.65 0.75
N VAL A 49 2.24 -2.73 0.54
CA VAL A 49 1.25 -2.74 1.61
C VAL A 49 0.59 -4.10 1.71
N THR A 50 0.55 -4.64 2.92
CA THR A 50 -0.28 -5.81 3.25
C THR A 50 -1.41 -5.43 4.20
N ILE A 51 -2.64 -5.70 3.81
CA ILE A 51 -3.83 -5.61 4.64
C ILE A 51 -4.38 -7.03 4.77
N GLU A 52 -4.06 -7.70 5.88
CA GLU A 52 -4.42 -9.10 6.12
C GLU A 52 -4.94 -9.30 7.54
N GLY A 53 -6.07 -9.99 7.69
CA GLY A 53 -6.73 -10.12 8.98
C GLY A 53 -7.25 -11.51 9.32
N ALA A 54 -6.99 -11.92 10.57
CA ALA A 54 -7.60 -13.10 11.18
C ALA A 54 -9.06 -12.86 11.61
N LEU A 55 -9.47 -11.59 11.78
CA LEU A 55 -10.81 -11.15 12.19
C LEU A 55 -11.26 -9.95 11.35
N THR A 56 -12.57 -9.66 11.36
CA THR A 56 -13.15 -8.51 10.65
C THR A 56 -12.57 -7.18 11.14
N PHE A 57 -11.75 -6.52 10.32
CA PHE A 57 -11.31 -5.15 10.57
C PHE A 57 -11.44 -4.24 9.35
N ASN A 58 -11.39 -2.93 9.60
CA ASN A 58 -11.56 -1.89 8.59
C ASN A 58 -10.32 -0.98 8.52
N CYS A 59 -9.64 -1.00 7.38
CA CYS A 59 -8.70 0.06 7.01
C CYS A 59 -9.48 1.17 6.28
N THR A 60 -9.24 2.43 6.63
CA THR A 60 -9.89 3.58 6.00
C THR A 60 -8.87 4.54 5.43
N VAL A 61 -8.91 4.73 4.11
CA VAL A 61 -8.21 5.82 3.42
C VAL A 61 -9.04 7.09 3.64
N ASN A 62 -8.61 7.91 4.60
CA ASN A 62 -9.24 9.17 5.04
C ASN A 62 -8.44 10.43 4.67
N GLY A 63 -7.33 10.24 3.96
CA GLY A 63 -6.55 11.23 3.24
C GLY A 63 -5.89 10.52 2.06
N ASN A 64 -5.23 11.25 1.16
CA ASN A 64 -4.62 10.61 -0.02
C ASN A 64 -3.64 9.50 0.40
N GLY A 65 -3.94 8.28 -0.02
CA GLY A 65 -3.16 7.08 0.27
C GLY A 65 -2.29 6.70 -0.92
N LYS A 66 -1.13 6.11 -0.62
CA LYS A 66 -0.15 5.70 -1.62
C LYS A 66 0.47 4.38 -1.24
N CYS A 67 0.74 3.51 -2.20
CA CYS A 67 1.55 2.31 -2.02
C CYS A 67 2.15 1.86 -3.35
N HIS A 68 3.27 1.14 -3.31
CA HIS A 68 3.77 0.46 -4.49
C HIS A 68 2.83 -0.70 -4.86
N ASP A 69 2.94 -1.87 -4.22
CA ASP A 69 1.95 -2.93 -4.32
C ASP A 69 0.92 -2.87 -3.19
N LEU A 70 -0.31 -3.33 -3.45
CA LEU A 70 -1.34 -3.52 -2.43
C LEU A 70 -1.81 -4.97 -2.42
N ILE A 71 -1.46 -5.69 -1.36
CA ILE A 71 -1.96 -7.03 -1.05
C ILE A 71 -3.05 -6.89 0.00
N HIS A 72 -4.30 -7.07 -0.41
CA HIS A 72 -5.44 -7.00 0.49
C HIS A 72 -6.19 -8.32 0.47
N THR A 73 -6.09 -9.04 1.58
CA THR A 73 -6.55 -10.43 1.68
C THR A 73 -7.22 -10.69 3.02
N SER A 74 -7.88 -11.85 3.12
CA SER A 74 -8.53 -12.31 4.35
C SER A 74 -9.70 -11.40 4.77
N TYR A 75 -10.40 -11.71 5.87
CA TYR A 75 -11.66 -11.07 6.30
C TYR A 75 -11.52 -9.58 6.66
N SER A 76 -11.15 -8.73 5.72
CA SER A 76 -10.85 -7.32 5.93
C SER A 76 -11.61 -6.45 4.93
N THR A 77 -11.85 -5.20 5.31
CA THR A 77 -12.43 -4.19 4.43
C THR A 77 -11.50 -3.00 4.31
N LEU A 78 -11.19 -2.59 3.08
CA LEU A 78 -10.53 -1.34 2.77
C LEU A 78 -11.58 -0.34 2.29
N ASN A 79 -11.76 0.74 3.04
CA ASN A 79 -12.71 1.80 2.70
C ASN A 79 -11.94 3.02 2.20
N ILE A 80 -12.23 3.46 0.97
CA ILE A 80 -11.74 4.71 0.41
C ILE A 80 -12.86 5.73 0.57
N ASN A 81 -12.60 6.80 1.34
CA ASN A 81 -13.59 7.85 1.59
C ASN A 81 -13.84 8.70 0.33
N GLN A 82 -14.90 9.52 0.37
CA GLN A 82 -15.13 10.54 -0.66
C GLN A 82 -13.98 11.56 -0.68
N ASP A 83 -13.76 12.15 -1.85
CA ASP A 83 -12.77 13.22 -2.10
C ASP A 83 -11.32 12.89 -1.76
N VAL A 84 -10.98 11.60 -1.60
CA VAL A 84 -9.60 11.14 -1.44
C VAL A 84 -9.20 10.17 -2.54
N THR A 85 -7.90 10.09 -2.80
CA THR A 85 -7.33 9.19 -3.79
C THR A 85 -6.45 8.14 -3.11
N LEU A 86 -6.66 6.86 -3.47
CA LEU A 86 -5.69 5.79 -3.25
C LEU A 86 -4.95 5.53 -4.56
N THR A 87 -3.64 5.78 -4.58
CA THR A 87 -2.79 5.49 -5.73
C THR A 87 -1.93 4.25 -5.45
N ILE A 88 -1.95 3.31 -6.39
CA ILE A 88 -1.21 2.05 -6.36
C ILE A 88 -0.29 2.05 -7.59
N TRP A 89 1.02 2.15 -7.38
CA TRP A 89 2.00 2.29 -8.46
C TRP A 89 2.34 0.95 -9.13
N GLY A 90 2.33 -0.12 -8.36
CA GLY A 90 2.45 -1.49 -8.82
C GLY A 90 1.09 -2.16 -8.89
N ASN A 91 1.02 -3.37 -8.37
CA ASN A 91 -0.09 -4.29 -8.54
C ASN A 91 -1.07 -4.25 -7.36
N LEU A 92 -2.34 -4.49 -7.67
CA LEU A 92 -3.39 -4.73 -6.69
C LEU A 92 -3.72 -6.22 -6.64
N TYR A 93 -3.49 -6.86 -5.50
CA TYR A 93 -3.89 -8.22 -5.22
C TYR A 93 -5.06 -8.24 -4.25
N LEU A 94 -6.23 -8.68 -4.72
CA LEU A 94 -7.41 -8.93 -3.89
C LEU A 94 -7.61 -10.43 -3.69
N GLY A 95 -7.43 -10.85 -2.44
CA GLY A 95 -7.64 -12.23 -2.02
C GLY A 95 -9.06 -12.50 -1.53
N ASP A 96 -9.33 -13.77 -1.23
CA ASP A 96 -10.62 -14.24 -0.78
C ASP A 96 -11.16 -13.49 0.44
N LEU A 97 -12.46 -13.23 0.44
CA LEU A 97 -13.23 -12.61 1.54
C LEU A 97 -12.82 -11.17 1.93
N SER A 98 -11.85 -10.58 1.25
CA SER A 98 -11.55 -9.14 1.32
C SER A 98 -12.63 -8.31 0.62
N THR A 99 -12.86 -7.06 1.05
CA THR A 99 -13.81 -6.15 0.39
C THR A 99 -13.19 -4.77 0.23
N MET A 100 -13.07 -4.26 -0.98
CA MET A 100 -12.68 -2.87 -1.19
C MET A 100 -13.91 -2.02 -1.50
N LYS A 101 -14.18 -1.02 -0.67
CA LYS A 101 -15.28 -0.06 -0.86
C LYS A 101 -14.70 1.27 -1.30
N ASN A 102 -14.97 1.66 -2.54
CA ASN A 102 -14.46 2.89 -3.11
C ASN A 102 -15.55 3.95 -3.19
N ASN A 103 -15.44 5.01 -2.39
CA ASN A 103 -16.25 6.22 -2.53
C ASN A 103 -15.45 7.43 -3.03
N GLY A 104 -14.14 7.27 -3.25
CA GLY A 104 -13.22 8.32 -3.70
C GLY A 104 -12.68 8.04 -5.09
N THR A 105 -11.35 8.04 -5.23
CA THR A 105 -10.68 7.65 -6.48
C THR A 105 -9.66 6.55 -6.19
N ILE A 106 -9.66 5.50 -7.00
CA ILE A 106 -8.56 4.54 -7.09
C ILE A 106 -7.79 4.85 -8.38
N VAL A 107 -6.48 4.99 -8.27
CA VAL A 107 -5.57 5.06 -9.42
C VAL A 107 -4.64 3.85 -9.36
N LEU A 108 -4.76 2.95 -10.32
CA LEU A 108 -3.95 1.74 -10.42
C LEU A 108 -3.04 1.84 -11.66
N HIS A 109 -1.73 1.76 -11.46
CA HIS A 109 -0.76 1.81 -12.55
C HIS A 109 -0.29 0.43 -13.02
N GLY A 110 -0.29 -0.58 -12.14
CA GLY A 110 -0.02 -1.96 -12.51
C GLY A 110 -1.29 -2.78 -12.76
N ASP A 111 -1.19 -4.08 -12.51
CA ASP A 111 -2.25 -5.04 -12.79
C ASP A 111 -3.17 -5.27 -11.58
N TYR A 112 -4.40 -5.70 -11.89
CA TYR A 112 -5.36 -6.15 -10.89
C TYR A 112 -5.47 -7.67 -10.90
N TYR A 113 -5.01 -8.30 -9.82
CA TYR A 113 -5.12 -9.73 -9.58
C TYR A 113 -6.23 -10.00 -8.57
N TYR A 114 -7.13 -10.90 -8.94
CA TYR A 114 -8.25 -11.27 -8.11
C TYR A 114 -8.38 -12.77 -7.96
N ASN A 115 -8.36 -13.22 -6.71
CA ASN A 115 -8.58 -14.62 -6.36
C ASN A 115 -9.60 -14.70 -5.22
N GLY A 116 -10.89 -14.69 -5.56
CA GLY A 116 -11.93 -14.96 -4.57
C GLY A 116 -13.40 -14.73 -4.95
N LYS A 117 -14.26 -14.51 -3.94
CA LYS A 117 -15.72 -14.27 -4.09
C LYS A 117 -16.23 -12.82 -3.90
N LYS A 118 -15.44 -11.88 -3.36
CA LYS A 118 -15.87 -10.50 -3.06
C LYS A 118 -15.18 -9.42 -3.91
N ARG A 119 -15.87 -8.31 -4.15
CA ARG A 119 -15.59 -7.34 -5.23
C ARG A 119 -14.98 -6.02 -4.72
N ILE A 120 -14.52 -5.20 -5.66
CA ILE A 120 -14.46 -3.74 -5.48
C ILE A 120 -15.89 -3.21 -5.64
N GLU A 121 -16.44 -2.63 -4.57
CA GLU A 121 -17.72 -1.92 -4.56
C GLU A 121 -17.44 -0.44 -4.78
N SER A 122 -17.60 0.04 -6.03
CA SER A 122 -17.26 1.41 -6.38
C SER A 122 -18.48 2.30 -6.56
N ASN A 123 -18.61 3.29 -5.68
CA ASN A 123 -19.39 4.52 -5.89
C ASN A 123 -18.52 5.68 -6.37
N GLY A 124 -17.19 5.53 -6.28
CA GLY A 124 -16.19 6.48 -6.73
C GLY A 124 -15.61 6.14 -8.11
N SER A 125 -14.53 6.86 -8.47
CA SER A 125 -13.80 6.67 -9.73
C SER A 125 -12.76 5.57 -9.63
N ILE A 126 -12.54 4.82 -10.71
CA ILE A 126 -11.42 3.91 -10.88
C ILE A 126 -10.69 4.30 -12.16
N GLN A 127 -9.41 4.60 -12.04
CA GLN A 127 -8.52 4.93 -13.14
C GLN A 127 -7.47 3.81 -13.25
N ILE A 128 -7.41 3.15 -14.39
CA ILE A 128 -6.40 2.13 -14.68
C ILE A 128 -5.45 2.74 -15.71
N ASN A 129 -4.23 2.99 -15.27
CA ASN A 129 -3.14 3.56 -16.04
C ASN A 129 -2.13 2.46 -16.44
N SER A 130 -2.61 1.23 -16.66
CA SER A 130 -1.79 0.16 -17.19
C SER A 130 -1.74 0.21 -18.71
N SER A 131 -0.64 -0.29 -19.28
CA SER A 131 -0.53 -0.55 -20.71
C SER A 131 -1.60 -1.57 -21.11
N ILE A 132 -2.53 -1.22 -21.99
CA ILE A 132 -3.44 -2.21 -22.57
C ILE A 132 -2.62 -3.03 -23.57
N GLU A 133 -2.16 -4.21 -23.17
CA GLU A 133 -1.60 -5.18 -24.10
C GLU A 133 -2.74 -5.84 -24.90
N THR A 134 -2.95 -5.38 -26.13
CA THR A 134 -3.82 -6.05 -27.09
C THR A 134 -3.02 -7.15 -27.80
N ASN A 135 -3.43 -8.41 -27.63
CA ASN A 135 -2.93 -9.53 -28.44
C ASN A 135 -3.40 -9.44 -29.90
#